data_AF-A0A1V2H383-F1
#
_entry.id   AF-A0A1V2H383-F1
#
_cell.length_a   1.000
_cell.length_b   1.000
_cell.length_c   1.000
_cell.angle_alpha   90.00
_cell.angle_beta   90.00
_cell.angle_gamma   90.00
#
_symmetry.space_group_name_H-M   'P 1'
#
loop_
_entity.id
_entity.type
_entity.pdbx_description
1 polymer ?
#
loop_
_entity_poly.entity_id
_entity_poly.type
_entity_poly.pdbx_seq_one_letter_code
_entity_poly.pdbx_strand_id
1 'polypeptide(L)'
;MSDLKNSTADFTDDGAWMRSQLERIGETQAGLARFLQRNGDNRELTNIERSIRRMTAGDARVSGEMRAILGILRKRHERAAYQAQFLDWDDVDGVPTATTHDGYTLRITPQKGSRWLAQVDHHGTGYSVTFRPWEASVEKAKAVAMSMLDEARRRPETGR
;
A
#
# COMPACT_ATOMS: atom_id res chain seq x y z
N MET A 1 18.35 10.39 38.58
CA MET A 1 17.62 9.22 38.04
C MET A 1 16.22 9.64 37.61
N SER A 2 16.08 10.48 36.56
CA SER A 2 14.76 10.98 36.10
C SER A 2 14.52 10.88 34.59
N ASP A 3 15.38 10.24 33.80
CA ASP A 3 15.24 10.21 32.33
C ASP A 3 14.51 8.98 31.76
N LEU A 4 14.28 7.92 32.54
CA LEU A 4 13.67 6.70 32.00
C LEU A 4 12.15 6.79 31.80
N LYS A 5 11.44 7.68 32.51
CA LYS A 5 9.97 7.74 32.41
C LYS A 5 9.47 8.54 31.20
N ASN A 6 10.28 9.47 30.68
CA ASN A 6 9.89 10.32 29.54
C ASN A 6 10.01 9.57 28.19
N SER A 7 10.98 8.66 28.07
CA SER A 7 11.29 8.01 26.79
C SER A 7 10.20 7.03 26.30
N THR A 8 9.52 6.31 27.18
CA THR A 8 8.48 5.33 26.79
C THR A 8 7.15 5.97 26.41
N ALA A 9 6.81 7.12 27.02
CA ALA A 9 5.62 7.89 26.65
C ALA A 9 5.77 8.44 25.23
N ASP A 10 6.93 9.04 24.92
CA ASP A 10 7.24 9.55 23.58
C ASP A 10 7.22 8.45 22.51
N PHE A 11 7.63 7.22 22.84
CA PHE A 11 7.60 6.10 21.88
C PHE A 11 6.19 5.53 21.68
N THR A 12 5.31 5.66 22.67
CA THR A 12 3.91 5.25 22.54
C THR A 12 3.19 6.12 21.51
N ASP A 13 3.46 7.43 21.52
CA ASP A 13 2.96 8.38 20.53
C ASP A 13 3.53 8.11 19.12
N ASP A 14 4.81 7.77 19.04
CA ASP A 14 5.46 7.36 17.79
C ASP A 14 4.84 6.07 17.20
N GLY A 15 4.57 5.08 18.05
CA GLY A 15 3.93 3.82 17.63
C GLY A 15 2.48 4.01 17.21
N ALA A 16 1.72 4.85 17.91
CA ALA A 16 0.38 5.25 17.51
C ALA A 16 0.40 6.00 16.16
N TRP A 17 1.33 6.92 15.98
CA TRP A 17 1.54 7.62 14.72
C TRP A 17 1.83 6.64 13.58
N MET A 18 2.76 5.70 13.76
CA MET A 18 3.10 4.73 12.71
C MET A 18 1.92 3.83 12.32
N ARG A 19 1.15 3.36 13.30
CA ARG A 19 -0.09 2.58 13.04
C ARG A 19 -1.10 3.38 12.22
N SER A 20 -1.32 4.66 12.56
CA SER A 20 -2.22 5.53 11.81
C SER A 20 -1.76 5.73 10.36
N GLN A 21 -0.45 5.79 10.11
CA GLN A 21 0.07 5.95 8.75
C GLN A 21 -0.16 4.68 7.94
N LEU A 22 0.14 3.51 8.50
CA LEU A 22 -0.10 2.20 7.86
C LEU A 22 -1.58 2.02 7.48
N GLU A 23 -2.49 2.33 8.40
CA GLU A 23 -3.93 2.26 8.14
C GLU A 23 -4.36 3.21 7.01
N ARG A 24 -3.88 4.46 7.02
CA ARG A 24 -4.20 5.46 5.99
C ARG A 24 -3.78 5.04 4.59
N ILE A 25 -2.66 4.33 4.46
CA ILE A 25 -2.14 3.86 3.18
C ILE A 25 -2.58 2.43 2.84
N GLY A 26 -3.40 1.80 3.69
CA GLY A 26 -3.86 0.42 3.50
C GLY A 26 -2.76 -0.64 3.61
N GLU A 27 -1.63 -0.31 4.25
CA GLU A 27 -0.45 -1.18 4.27
C GLU A 27 -0.38 -1.98 5.59
N THR A 28 0.12 -3.21 5.49
CA THR A 28 0.36 -4.06 6.67
C THR A 28 1.81 -3.98 7.11
N GLN A 29 2.11 -4.35 8.35
CA GLN A 29 3.50 -4.41 8.82
C GLN A 29 4.37 -5.34 7.96
N ALA A 30 3.82 -6.50 7.58
CA ALA A 30 4.49 -7.47 6.73
C ALA A 30 4.67 -6.95 5.29
N GLY A 31 3.67 -6.26 4.75
CA GLY A 31 3.77 -5.67 3.41
C GLY A 31 4.76 -4.50 3.37
N LEU A 32 4.81 -3.66 4.42
CA LEU A 32 5.88 -2.67 4.59
C LEU A 32 7.26 -3.33 4.67
N ALA A 33 7.41 -4.43 5.42
CA ALA A 33 8.68 -5.14 5.50
C ALA A 33 9.17 -5.63 4.13
N ARG A 34 8.27 -6.24 3.34
CA ARG A 34 8.57 -6.66 1.97
C ARG A 34 8.86 -5.48 1.05
N PHE A 35 8.16 -4.35 1.24
CA PHE A 35 8.46 -3.12 0.51
C PHE A 35 9.88 -2.66 0.79
N LEU A 36 10.30 -2.58 2.05
CA LEU A 36 11.65 -2.16 2.41
C LEU A 36 12.71 -3.10 1.84
N GLN A 37 12.52 -4.42 1.96
CA GLN A 37 13.44 -5.41 1.41
C GLN A 37 13.60 -5.27 -0.11
N ARG A 38 12.49 -5.12 -0.85
CA ARG A 38 12.52 -4.90 -2.31
C ARG A 38 13.15 -3.57 -2.73
N ASN A 39 13.25 -2.61 -1.82
CA ASN A 39 13.79 -1.28 -2.08
C ASN A 39 15.17 -1.05 -1.43
N GLY A 40 15.91 -2.13 -1.13
CA GLY A 40 17.33 -2.07 -0.76
C GLY A 40 17.64 -2.25 0.73
N ASP A 41 16.65 -2.57 1.56
CA ASP A 41 16.93 -3.02 2.92
C ASP A 41 17.49 -4.46 2.89
N ASN A 42 18.81 -4.57 3.11
CA ASN A 42 19.54 -5.84 3.00
C ASN A 42 19.40 -6.73 4.24
N ARG A 43 18.63 -6.33 5.25
CA ARG A 43 18.39 -7.17 6.43
C ARG A 43 17.48 -8.35 6.06
N GLU A 44 17.62 -9.45 6.80
CA GLU A 44 16.68 -10.57 6.73
C GLU A 44 15.24 -10.09 6.98
N LEU A 45 14.28 -10.59 6.21
CA LEU A 45 12.88 -10.14 6.26
C LEU A 45 12.30 -10.24 7.68
N THR A 46 12.65 -11.29 8.42
CA THR A 46 12.23 -11.48 9.82
C THR A 46 12.75 -10.39 10.76
N ASN A 47 13.94 -9.85 10.49
CA ASN A 47 14.52 -8.75 11.27
C ASN A 47 13.86 -7.42 10.94
N ILE A 48 13.53 -7.18 9.66
CA ILE A 48 12.76 -6.01 9.22
C ILE A 48 11.38 -6.03 9.88
N GLU A 49 10.66 -7.15 9.81
CA GLU A 49 9.35 -7.32 10.43
C GLU A 49 9.40 -7.10 11.95
N ARG A 50 10.40 -7.66 12.64
CA ARG A 50 10.57 -7.46 14.09
C ARG A 50 10.80 -5.98 14.41
N SER A 51 11.61 -5.28 13.63
CA SER A 51 11.85 -3.84 13.80
C SER A 51 10.56 -3.05 13.66
N ILE A 52 9.76 -3.33 12.63
CA ILE A 52 8.47 -2.68 12.38
C ILE A 52 7.50 -2.96 13.53
N ARG A 53 7.38 -4.22 13.98
CA ARG A 53 6.50 -4.60 15.11
C ARG A 53 6.84 -3.80 16.36
N ARG A 54 8.12 -3.73 16.73
CA ARG A 54 8.57 -2.95 17.90
C ARG A 54 8.26 -1.47 17.76
N MET A 55 8.48 -0.88 16.59
CA MET A 55 8.12 0.53 16.35
C MET A 55 6.61 0.76 16.47
N THR A 56 5.77 -0.10 15.88
CA THR A 56 4.31 0.02 15.97
C THR A 56 3.75 -0.21 17.38
N ALA A 57 4.45 -1.04 18.18
CA ALA A 57 4.08 -1.31 19.57
C ALA A 57 4.51 -0.19 20.54
N GLY A 58 5.38 0.73 20.09
CA GLY A 58 5.99 1.75 20.96
C GLY A 58 7.19 1.24 21.76
N ASP A 59 7.66 0.01 21.49
CA ASP A 59 8.85 -0.60 22.12
C ASP A 59 10.17 -0.11 21.49
N ALA A 60 10.08 0.70 20.43
CA ALA A 60 11.19 1.32 19.75
C ALA A 60 10.73 2.63 19.10
N ARG A 61 11.62 3.63 19.08
CA ARG A 61 11.39 4.89 18.36
C ARG A 61 11.24 4.65 16.86
N VAL A 62 10.32 5.37 16.22
CA VAL A 62 10.23 5.39 14.75
C VAL A 62 11.35 6.28 14.20
N SER A 63 12.26 5.69 13.41
CA SER A 63 13.40 6.42 12.84
C SER A 63 12.95 7.53 11.88
N GLY A 64 13.78 8.57 11.72
CA GLY A 64 13.50 9.66 10.77
C GLY A 64 13.39 9.17 9.33
N GLU A 65 14.21 8.19 8.94
CA GLU A 65 14.14 7.52 7.64
C GLU A 65 12.80 6.79 7.45
N MET A 66 12.34 6.04 8.45
CA MET A 66 11.03 5.38 8.40
C MET A 66 9.90 6.41 8.24
N ARG A 67 9.99 7.56 8.92
CA ARG A 67 9.02 8.65 8.74
C ARG A 67 9.04 9.22 7.33
N ALA A 68 10.22 9.41 6.74
CA ALA A 68 10.35 9.88 5.37
C ALA A 68 9.75 8.87 4.38
N ILE A 69 10.06 7.58 4.54
CA ILE A 69 9.52 6.49 3.70
C ILE A 69 7.99 6.47 3.78
N LEU A 70 7.42 6.45 4.99
CA LEU A 70 5.96 6.48 5.17
C LEU A 70 5.33 7.75 4.58
N GLY A 71 6.01 8.91 4.69
CA GLY A 71 5.56 10.16 4.06
C GLY A 71 5.52 10.08 2.53
N ILE A 72 6.52 9.45 1.91
CA ILE A 72 6.56 9.23 0.46
C ILE A 72 5.45 8.26 0.04
N LEU A 73 5.30 7.13 0.75
CA LEU A 73 4.25 6.15 0.48
C LEU A 73 2.86 6.77 0.61
N ARG A 74 2.64 7.60 1.63
CA ARG A 74 1.39 8.32 1.81
C ARG A 74 1.09 9.26 0.64
N LYS A 75 2.05 10.08 0.24
CA LYS A 75 1.89 10.97 -0.92
C LYS A 75 1.60 10.19 -2.20
N ARG A 76 2.24 9.03 -2.40
CA ARG A 76 1.95 8.13 -3.53
C ARG A 76 0.50 7.64 -3.48
N HIS A 77 0.04 7.18 -2.32
CA HIS A 77 -1.34 6.72 -2.13
C HIS A 77 -2.37 7.84 -2.35
N GLU A 78 -2.15 9.03 -1.78
CA GLU A 78 -3.00 10.21 -1.98
C GLU A 78 -3.07 10.61 -3.45
N ARG A 79 -1.93 10.60 -4.15
CA ARG A 79 -1.87 10.85 -5.59
C ARG A 79 -2.63 9.79 -6.39
N ALA A 80 -2.47 8.51 -6.06
CA ALA A 80 -3.17 7.43 -6.74
C ALA A 80 -4.69 7.52 -6.54
N ALA A 81 -5.14 7.83 -5.32
CA ALA A 81 -6.55 8.07 -5.01
C ALA A 81 -7.11 9.27 -5.80
N TYR A 82 -6.35 10.35 -5.90
CA TYR A 82 -6.71 11.51 -6.72
C TYR A 82 -6.82 11.13 -8.20
N GLN A 83 -5.79 10.49 -8.77
CA GLN A 83 -5.78 10.08 -10.17
C GLN A 83 -6.91 9.11 -10.52
N ALA A 84 -7.27 8.21 -9.59
CA ALA A 84 -8.36 7.26 -9.78
C ALA A 84 -9.72 7.96 -9.99
N GLN A 85 -9.90 9.20 -9.54
CA GLN A 85 -11.13 9.99 -9.76
C GLN A 85 -11.27 10.50 -11.19
N PHE A 86 -10.17 10.55 -11.95
CA PHE A 86 -10.14 11.06 -13.33
C PHE A 86 -10.07 9.94 -14.38
N LEU A 87 -10.13 8.68 -13.95
CA LEU A 87 -10.33 7.57 -14.87
C LEU A 87 -11.82 7.49 -15.24
N ASP A 88 -12.09 7.26 -16.51
CA ASP A 88 -13.42 6.92 -17.00
C ASP A 88 -13.75 5.49 -16.55
N TRP A 89 -14.45 5.39 -15.42
CA TRP A 89 -14.90 4.12 -14.87
C TRP A 89 -16.28 3.78 -15.45
N ASP A 90 -16.34 2.67 -16.18
CA ASP A 90 -17.58 2.05 -16.61
C ASP A 90 -18.05 1.02 -15.58
N ASP A 91 -19.34 0.75 -15.56
CA ASP A 91 -19.93 -0.36 -14.83
C ASP A 91 -20.19 -1.51 -15.81
N VAL A 92 -19.43 -2.60 -15.69
CA VAL A 92 -19.59 -3.80 -16.51
C VAL A 92 -20.15 -4.90 -15.61
N ASP A 93 -21.44 -5.18 -15.73
CA ASP A 93 -22.14 -6.21 -14.94
C ASP A 93 -21.99 -6.03 -13.41
N GLY A 94 -22.01 -4.79 -12.91
CA GLY A 94 -21.81 -4.46 -11.50
C GLY A 94 -20.35 -4.40 -11.07
N VAL A 95 -19.41 -4.47 -12.02
CA VAL A 95 -17.97 -4.40 -11.78
C VAL A 95 -17.41 -3.10 -12.34
N PRO A 96 -17.00 -2.16 -11.47
CA PRO A 96 -16.29 -0.96 -11.90
C PRO A 96 -15.01 -1.33 -12.67
N THR A 97 -14.95 -0.89 -13.92
CA THR A 97 -13.88 -1.20 -14.86
C THR A 97 -13.40 0.08 -15.53
N ALA A 98 -12.09 0.24 -15.70
CA ALA A 98 -11.52 1.35 -16.45
C ALA A 98 -10.43 0.83 -17.39
N THR A 99 -10.40 1.33 -18.62
CA THR A 99 -9.37 0.98 -19.61
C THR A 99 -8.53 2.20 -19.91
N THR A 100 -7.21 2.04 -19.85
CA THR A 100 -6.25 3.11 -20.11
C THR A 100 -5.83 3.11 -21.58
N HIS A 101 -5.41 4.27 -22.09
CA HIS A 101 -4.93 4.42 -23.47
C HIS A 101 -3.72 3.52 -23.81
N ASP A 102 -2.91 3.19 -22.80
CA ASP A 102 -1.74 2.32 -22.92
C ASP A 102 -2.08 0.83 -22.71
N GLY A 103 -3.36 0.44 -22.83
CA GLY A 103 -3.78 -0.96 -22.93
C GLY A 103 -3.93 -1.72 -21.61
N TYR A 104 -3.96 -1.01 -20.47
CA TYR A 104 -4.26 -1.61 -19.17
C TYR A 104 -5.76 -1.55 -18.87
N THR A 105 -6.25 -2.61 -18.24
CA THR A 105 -7.62 -2.72 -17.75
C THR A 105 -7.60 -2.90 -16.24
N LEU A 106 -8.26 -2.00 -15.54
CA LEU A 106 -8.41 -2.01 -14.08
C LEU A 106 -9.81 -2.53 -13.76
N ARG A 107 -9.93 -3.52 -12.88
CA ARG A 107 -11.20 -4.12 -12.48
C ARG A 107 -11.34 -4.17 -10.97
N ILE A 108 -12.51 -3.76 -10.46
CA ILE A 108 -12.82 -3.74 -9.03
C ILE A 108 -13.94 -4.74 -8.74
N THR A 109 -13.57 -5.97 -8.38
CA THR A 109 -14.54 -7.07 -8.23
C THR A 109 -15.13 -7.09 -6.82
N PRO A 110 -16.47 -7.11 -6.66
CA PRO A 110 -17.09 -7.28 -5.34
C PRO A 110 -16.79 -8.67 -4.78
N GLN A 111 -16.55 -8.73 -3.47
CA GLN A 111 -16.28 -9.93 -2.68
C GLN A 111 -17.26 -10.02 -1.51
N LYS A 112 -17.24 -11.15 -0.80
CA LYS A 112 -18.10 -11.37 0.37
C LYS A 112 -17.88 -10.30 1.45
N GLY A 113 -18.98 -9.83 2.05
CA GLY A 113 -18.97 -8.91 3.20
C GLY A 113 -18.60 -7.47 2.85
N SER A 114 -19.08 -6.95 1.71
CA SER A 114 -18.82 -5.57 1.24
C SER A 114 -17.35 -5.26 1.04
N ARG A 115 -16.61 -6.26 0.59
CA ARG A 115 -15.17 -6.18 0.35
C ARG A 115 -14.89 -6.14 -1.14
N TRP A 116 -13.78 -5.55 -1.53
CA TRP A 116 -13.47 -5.27 -2.93
C TRP A 116 -12.06 -5.73 -3.29
N LEU A 117 -11.91 -6.31 -4.48
CA LEU A 117 -10.65 -6.81 -4.98
C LEU A 117 -10.22 -5.97 -6.18
N ALA A 118 -8.99 -5.46 -6.15
CA ALA A 118 -8.40 -4.72 -7.26
C ALA A 118 -7.57 -5.65 -8.15
N GLN A 119 -7.80 -5.59 -9.46
CA GLN A 119 -7.06 -6.30 -10.48
C GLN A 119 -6.61 -5.35 -11.59
N VAL A 120 -5.40 -5.56 -12.10
CA VAL A 120 -4.83 -4.83 -13.25
C VAL A 120 -4.33 -5.84 -14.26
N ASP A 121 -4.82 -5.73 -15.49
CA ASP A 121 -4.44 -6.58 -16.62
C ASP A 121 -3.88 -5.70 -17.75
N HIS A 122 -2.97 -6.22 -18.58
CA HIS A 122 -2.48 -5.55 -19.78
C HIS A 122 -2.66 -6.46 -21.01
N HIS A 123 -3.50 -6.03 -21.94
CA HIS A 123 -3.90 -6.85 -23.10
C HIS A 123 -2.74 -7.15 -24.06
N GLY A 124 -1.73 -6.28 -24.14
CA GLY A 124 -0.60 -6.43 -25.07
C GLY A 124 0.54 -7.34 -24.58
N THR A 125 0.72 -7.49 -23.26
CA THR A 125 1.84 -8.27 -22.69
C THR A 125 1.38 -9.51 -21.93
N GLY A 126 0.07 -9.66 -21.67
CA GLY A 126 -0.45 -10.71 -20.81
C GLY A 126 -0.14 -10.50 -19.32
N TYR A 127 0.39 -9.33 -18.94
CA TYR A 127 0.58 -8.97 -17.53
C TYR A 127 -0.77 -8.97 -16.81
N SER A 128 -0.84 -9.63 -15.67
CA SER A 128 -2.02 -9.67 -14.81
C SER A 128 -1.59 -9.72 -13.35
N VAL A 129 -2.08 -8.79 -12.55
CA VAL A 129 -1.80 -8.75 -11.12
C VAL A 129 -3.08 -8.46 -10.35
N THR A 130 -3.27 -9.21 -9.26
CA THR A 130 -4.39 -9.06 -8.35
C THR A 130 -3.87 -8.66 -6.98
N PHE A 131 -4.39 -7.58 -6.40
CA PHE A 131 -4.09 -7.21 -5.03
C PHE A 131 -4.94 -8.03 -4.08
N ARG A 132 -4.32 -9.02 -3.45
CA ARG A 132 -5.03 -10.00 -2.61
C ARG A 132 -5.60 -9.43 -1.31
N PRO A 133 -5.03 -8.40 -0.67
CA PRO A 133 -5.75 -7.74 0.42
C PRO A 133 -7.05 -7.16 -0.10
N TRP A 134 -8.14 -7.50 0.58
CA TRP A 134 -9.46 -7.00 0.24
C TRP A 134 -9.66 -5.60 0.82
N GLU A 135 -10.18 -4.70 0.01
CA GLU A 135 -10.45 -3.33 0.41
C GLU A 135 -11.86 -3.17 0.96
N ALA A 136 -12.00 -2.28 1.93
CA ALA A 136 -13.26 -2.03 2.63
C ALA A 136 -14.29 -1.24 1.81
N SER A 137 -13.89 -0.70 0.64
CA SER A 137 -14.70 0.18 -0.20
C SER A 137 -14.21 0.17 -1.64
N VAL A 138 -15.10 0.47 -2.58
CA VAL A 138 -14.77 0.62 -4.02
C VAL A 138 -13.68 1.67 -4.21
N GLU A 139 -13.76 2.81 -3.52
CA GLU A 139 -12.87 3.95 -3.67
C GLU A 139 -11.42 3.58 -3.30
N LYS A 140 -11.26 2.88 -2.17
CA LYS A 140 -9.95 2.31 -1.77
C LYS A 140 -9.44 1.32 -2.81
N ALA A 141 -10.29 0.43 -3.30
CA ALA A 141 -9.89 -0.53 -4.34
C ALA A 141 -9.45 0.16 -5.64
N LYS A 142 -10.13 1.24 -6.06
CA LYS A 142 -9.74 2.06 -7.21
C LYS A 142 -8.37 2.72 -7.01
N ALA A 143 -8.10 3.27 -5.82
CA ALA A 143 -6.80 3.86 -5.49
C ALA A 143 -5.67 2.82 -5.48
N VAL A 144 -5.94 1.62 -4.98
CA VAL A 144 -5.03 0.48 -5.04
C VAL A 144 -4.76 0.06 -6.48
N ALA A 145 -5.81 -0.09 -7.31
CA ALA A 145 -5.66 -0.42 -8.73
C ALA A 145 -4.80 0.61 -9.48
N MET A 146 -4.99 1.91 -9.18
CA MET A 146 -4.13 2.98 -9.73
C MET A 146 -2.67 2.85 -9.25
N SER A 147 -2.45 2.49 -7.99
CA SER A 147 -1.09 2.28 -7.46
C SER A 147 -0.39 1.09 -8.11
N MET A 148 -1.15 0.03 -8.43
CA MET A 148 -0.69 -1.16 -9.16
C MET A 148 -0.37 -0.83 -10.62
N LEU A 149 -1.25 -0.07 -11.29
CA LEU A 149 -1.00 0.44 -12.64
C LEU A 149 0.30 1.25 -12.73
N ASP A 150 0.50 2.17 -11.79
CA ASP A 150 1.73 2.96 -11.68
C ASP A 150 2.98 2.09 -11.52
N GLU A 151 2.88 0.97 -10.82
CA GLU A 151 3.99 0.02 -10.67
C GLU A 151 4.22 -0.77 -11.96
N ALA A 152 3.15 -1.26 -12.59
CA ALA A 152 3.20 -2.00 -13.85
C ALA A 152 3.85 -1.16 -14.96
N ARG A 153 3.50 0.13 -15.06
CA ARG A 153 4.11 1.08 -15.99
C ARG A 153 5.61 1.31 -15.77
N ARG A 154 6.08 1.21 -14.52
CA ARG A 154 7.52 1.33 -14.19
C ARG A 154 8.30 0.05 -14.43
N ARG A 155 7.61 -1.10 -14.46
CA ARG A 155 8.21 -2.44 -14.57
C ARG A 155 7.43 -3.29 -15.58
N PRO A 156 7.51 -2.97 -16.88
CA PRO A 156 6.77 -3.70 -17.91
C PRO A 156 7.16 -5.19 -18.04
N GLU A 157 8.26 -5.64 -17.41
CA GLU A 157 8.87 -6.95 -17.67
C GLU A 157 8.59 -8.05 -16.62
N THR A 158 7.95 -7.77 -15.48
CA THR A 158 7.60 -8.84 -14.51
C THR A 158 6.25 -9.47 -14.83
N GLY A 159 6.17 -10.12 -15.98
CA GLY A 159 5.11 -11.05 -16.35
C GLY A 159 5.70 -12.43 -16.61
N ARG A 160 5.92 -13.22 -15.56
CA ARG A 160 6.05 -14.68 -15.57
C ARG A 160 5.92 -15.24 -14.17
#